data_AF-A0A1F7AVR1-F1
#
_entry.id   AF-A0A1F7AVR1-F1
#
_cell.length_a   1.000
_cell.length_b   1.000
_cell.length_c   1.000
_cell.angle_alpha   90.00
_cell.angle_beta   90.00
_cell.angle_gamma   90.00
#
_symmetry.space_group_name_H-M   'P 1'
#
loop_
_entity.id
_entity.type
_entity.pdbx_description
1 polymer ?
#
loop_
_entity_poly.entity_id
_entity_poly.type
_entity_poly.pdbx_seq_one_letter_code
_entity_poly.pdbx_strand_id
1 'polypeptide(L)'
;MASNLRIFSGSSHPDLAKAICSKLKIKLSELTISKFACGEIYAKPVESVRGDDVFIIQTGTGNVNEELIELFIILDSMKRSFARSIHVVIPYYPYARQDRVASPREPITAKLMAKLIEEAGADHVITMQIHSEQQQGFFGFPIDHLNARKLFAKYFQNKKIKDLVVVAPDAGAAKDADRLARLLGVTIAVMSKMRPGFNKAEITSLVGDVKGKNCIIFD
;
A
#
# COMPACT_ATOMS: atom_id res chain seq x y z
N MET A 1 -12.88 -27.18 -15.05
CA MET A 1 -12.94 -27.18 -13.57
C MET A 1 -13.33 -25.76 -13.16
N ALA A 2 -14.31 -25.60 -12.26
CA ALA A 2 -14.64 -24.27 -11.74
C ALA A 2 -13.44 -23.75 -10.94
N SER A 3 -13.04 -22.51 -11.20
CA SER A 3 -11.94 -21.87 -10.47
C SER A 3 -12.37 -21.50 -9.07
N ASN A 4 -11.58 -21.89 -8.07
CA ASN A 4 -11.81 -21.47 -6.71
C ASN A 4 -11.02 -20.20 -6.42
N LEU A 5 -11.67 -19.28 -5.71
CA LEU A 5 -11.01 -18.12 -5.11
C LEU A 5 -10.30 -18.58 -3.83
N ARG A 6 -8.99 -18.35 -3.73
CA ARG A 6 -8.22 -18.66 -2.51
C ARG A 6 -7.48 -17.42 -2.01
N ILE A 7 -7.58 -17.14 -0.72
CA ILE A 7 -6.84 -16.04 -0.08
C ILE A 7 -5.75 -16.65 0.81
N PHE A 8 -4.53 -16.16 0.67
CA PHE A 8 -3.37 -16.48 1.47
C PHE A 8 -2.82 -15.21 2.14
N SER A 9 -2.06 -15.38 3.21
CA SER A 9 -1.36 -14.29 3.87
C SER A 9 0.09 -14.68 4.06
N GLY A 10 1.00 -13.76 3.74
CA GLY A 10 2.34 -13.83 4.32
C GLY A 10 2.34 -13.42 5.80
N SER A 11 3.53 -13.25 6.35
CA SER A 11 3.80 -12.93 7.75
C SER A 11 3.51 -11.48 8.13
N SER A 12 3.42 -10.54 7.17
CA SER A 12 3.32 -9.10 7.47
C SER A 12 2.02 -8.69 8.17
N HIS A 13 0.86 -9.19 7.72
CA HIS A 13 -0.46 -8.79 8.25
C HIS A 13 -1.52 -9.92 8.19
N PRO A 14 -1.32 -11.03 8.91
CA PRO A 14 -2.28 -12.15 8.96
C PRO A 14 -3.67 -11.73 9.47
N ASP A 15 -3.75 -10.75 10.38
CA ASP A 15 -5.03 -10.32 10.93
C ASP A 15 -5.87 -9.52 9.93
N LEU A 16 -5.23 -8.75 9.05
CA LEU A 16 -5.91 -8.11 7.92
C LEU A 16 -6.48 -9.17 6.97
N ALA A 17 -5.70 -10.21 6.65
CA ALA A 17 -6.16 -11.30 5.81
C ALA A 17 -7.36 -12.05 6.39
N LYS A 18 -7.33 -12.34 7.70
CA LYS A 18 -8.48 -12.93 8.42
C LYS A 18 -9.70 -12.01 8.38
N ALA A 19 -9.53 -10.70 8.57
CA ALA A 19 -10.63 -9.74 8.51
C ALA A 19 -11.26 -9.69 7.11
N ILE A 20 -10.46 -9.70 6.05
CA ILE A 20 -10.93 -9.76 4.66
C ILE A 20 -11.69 -11.07 4.41
N CYS A 21 -11.13 -12.21 4.79
CA CYS A 21 -11.79 -13.52 4.66
C CYS A 21 -13.14 -13.58 5.40
N SER A 22 -13.20 -13.02 6.62
CA SER A 22 -14.43 -12.92 7.41
C SER A 22 -15.51 -12.10 6.69
N LYS A 23 -15.14 -10.97 6.09
CA LYS A 23 -16.08 -10.15 5.29
C LYS A 23 -16.58 -10.86 4.04
N LEU A 24 -15.72 -11.66 3.41
CA LEU A 24 -16.06 -12.46 2.22
C LEU A 24 -16.74 -13.79 2.55
N LYS A 25 -16.80 -14.17 3.84
CA LYS A 25 -17.32 -15.45 4.33
C LYS A 25 -16.60 -16.66 3.72
N ILE A 26 -15.28 -16.56 3.55
CA ILE A 26 -14.41 -17.66 3.09
C ILE A 26 -13.36 -18.00 4.14
N LYS A 27 -12.76 -19.18 4.04
CA LYS A 27 -11.65 -19.61 4.90
C LYS A 27 -10.32 -19.11 4.34
N LEU A 28 -9.46 -18.59 5.22
CA LEU A 28 -8.07 -18.29 4.87
C LEU A 28 -7.34 -19.59 4.52
N SER A 29 -6.70 -19.63 3.36
CA SER A 29 -5.92 -20.77 2.91
C SER A 29 -4.54 -20.77 3.58
N GLU A 30 -3.99 -21.97 3.78
CA GLU A 30 -2.80 -22.16 4.60
C GLU A 30 -1.52 -22.14 3.77
N LEU A 31 -0.54 -21.37 4.26
CA LEU A 31 0.85 -21.36 3.81
C LEU A 31 1.72 -21.94 4.92
N THR A 32 2.60 -22.88 4.57
CA THR A 32 3.76 -23.18 5.41
C THR A 32 4.79 -22.09 5.15
N ILE A 33 5.12 -21.31 6.18
CA ILE A 33 6.19 -20.32 6.16
C ILE A 33 7.17 -20.65 7.28
N SER A 34 8.45 -20.79 6.95
CA SER A 34 9.50 -21.11 7.91
C SER A 34 10.83 -20.47 7.50
N LYS A 35 11.81 -20.54 8.41
CA LYS A 35 13.19 -20.15 8.13
C LYS A 35 14.13 -21.32 8.37
N PHE A 36 15.09 -21.50 7.47
CA PHE A 36 16.22 -22.39 7.71
C PHE A 36 17.13 -21.83 8.80
N ALA A 37 18.05 -22.66 9.32
CA ALA A 37 18.98 -22.24 10.37
C ALA A 37 19.88 -21.06 9.96
N CYS A 38 20.14 -20.87 8.66
CA CYS A 38 20.88 -19.74 8.09
C CYS A 38 20.03 -18.47 7.90
N GLY A 39 18.73 -18.50 8.16
CA GLY A 39 17.82 -17.37 8.01
C GLY A 39 17.10 -17.29 6.66
N GLU A 40 17.41 -18.17 5.70
CA GLU A 40 16.70 -18.24 4.42
C GLU A 40 15.22 -18.61 4.61
N ILE A 41 14.34 -17.91 3.90
CA ILE A 41 12.89 -18.09 4.00
C ILE A 41 12.45 -19.25 3.11
N TYR A 42 11.52 -20.05 3.63
CA TYR A 42 10.80 -21.08 2.88
C TYR A 42 9.30 -20.79 2.94
N ALA A 43 8.61 -20.81 1.80
CA ALA A 43 7.16 -20.65 1.74
C ALA A 43 6.52 -21.59 0.70
N LYS A 44 5.42 -22.25 1.07
CA LYS A 44 4.67 -23.16 0.19
C LYS A 44 3.19 -23.26 0.57
N PRO A 45 2.25 -23.32 -0.40
CA PRO A 45 0.87 -23.68 -0.11
C PRO A 45 0.75 -25.12 0.41
N VAL A 46 -0.06 -25.32 1.45
CA VAL A 46 -0.27 -26.66 2.04
C VAL A 46 -1.11 -27.54 1.11
N GLU A 47 -2.12 -26.95 0.49
CA GLU A 47 -3.01 -27.62 -0.46
C GLU A 47 -2.66 -27.24 -1.91
N SER A 48 -3.14 -28.04 -2.87
CA SER A 48 -2.99 -27.68 -4.29
C SER A 48 -3.77 -26.40 -4.60
N VAL A 49 -3.16 -25.54 -5.40
CA VAL A 49 -3.76 -24.31 -5.95
C VAL A 49 -3.90 -24.39 -7.47
N ARG A 50 -3.78 -25.58 -8.06
CA ARG A 50 -3.76 -25.77 -9.50
C ARG A 50 -5.09 -25.30 -10.10
N GLY A 51 -5.03 -24.31 -10.98
CA GLY A 51 -6.20 -23.77 -11.67
C GLY A 51 -7.05 -22.80 -10.84
N ASP A 52 -6.62 -22.45 -9.61
CA ASP A 52 -7.30 -21.52 -8.73
C ASP A 52 -6.85 -20.06 -8.98
N ASP A 53 -7.72 -19.10 -8.65
CA ASP A 53 -7.36 -17.69 -8.56
C ASP A 53 -6.90 -17.39 -7.14
N VAL A 54 -5.63 -17.06 -6.98
CA VAL A 54 -5.03 -16.86 -5.66
C VAL A 54 -4.83 -15.39 -5.38
N PHE A 55 -5.15 -14.98 -4.16
CA PHE A 55 -4.95 -13.63 -3.63
C PHE A 55 -3.98 -13.72 -2.47
N ILE A 56 -2.87 -13.01 -2.55
CA ILE A 56 -1.81 -13.02 -1.53
C ILE A 56 -1.80 -11.66 -0.85
N ILE A 57 -2.03 -11.64 0.46
CA ILE A 57 -1.98 -10.43 1.27
C ILE A 57 -0.61 -10.35 1.92
N GLN A 58 0.18 -9.37 1.50
CA GLN A 58 1.54 -9.16 2.01
C GLN A 58 2.00 -7.74 1.70
N THR A 59 2.78 -7.14 2.59
CA THR A 59 3.30 -5.78 2.45
C THR A 59 4.64 -5.64 3.18
N GLY A 60 5.30 -4.49 3.05
CA GLY A 60 6.47 -4.16 3.88
C GLY A 60 6.06 -3.40 5.14
N THR A 61 6.58 -3.83 6.28
CA THR A 61 6.33 -3.28 7.62
C THR A 61 7.66 -2.90 8.29
N GLY A 62 7.97 -3.44 9.47
CA GLY A 62 9.23 -3.25 10.17
C GLY A 62 10.41 -3.98 9.52
N ASN A 63 10.16 -5.08 8.78
CA ASN A 63 11.19 -5.92 8.15
C ASN A 63 11.06 -5.92 6.63
N VAL A 64 10.92 -4.73 6.04
CA VAL A 64 10.54 -4.50 4.64
C VAL A 64 11.22 -5.44 3.64
N ASN A 65 12.53 -5.60 3.74
CA ASN A 65 13.30 -6.39 2.77
C ASN A 65 13.00 -7.89 2.91
N GLU A 66 12.90 -8.38 4.15
CA GLU A 66 12.59 -9.78 4.44
C GLU A 66 11.17 -10.12 3.97
N GLU A 67 10.20 -9.24 4.23
CA GLU A 67 8.81 -9.44 3.82
C GLU A 67 8.62 -9.38 2.30
N LEU A 68 9.44 -8.60 1.59
CA LEU A 68 9.47 -8.60 0.13
C LEU A 68 10.09 -9.88 -0.43
N ILE A 69 11.19 -10.38 0.16
CA ILE A 69 11.75 -11.68 -0.22
C ILE A 69 10.72 -12.78 0.04
N GLU A 70 10.02 -12.76 1.19
CA GLU A 70 8.94 -13.70 1.47
C GLU A 70 7.82 -13.60 0.42
N LEU A 71 7.40 -12.39 0.03
CA LEU A 71 6.43 -12.19 -1.04
C LEU A 71 6.89 -12.86 -2.34
N PHE A 72 8.12 -12.59 -2.79
CA PHE A 72 8.64 -13.16 -4.04
C PHE A 72 8.66 -14.69 -4.02
N ILE A 73 9.04 -15.28 -2.89
CA ILE A 73 9.04 -16.75 -2.71
C ILE A 73 7.61 -17.30 -2.76
N ILE A 74 6.65 -16.63 -2.11
CA ILE A 74 5.24 -17.03 -2.18
C ILE A 74 4.73 -16.98 -3.63
N LEU A 75 5.02 -15.90 -4.36
CA LEU A 75 4.59 -15.75 -5.76
C LEU A 75 5.17 -16.84 -6.66
N ASP A 76 6.49 -17.08 -6.58
CA ASP A 76 7.15 -18.13 -7.35
C ASP A 76 6.58 -19.52 -7.00
N SER A 77 6.31 -19.78 -5.71
CA SER A 77 5.69 -21.02 -5.25
C SER A 77 4.27 -21.23 -5.80
N MET A 78 3.44 -20.18 -5.86
CA MET A 78 2.10 -20.24 -6.46
C MET A 78 2.15 -20.47 -7.97
N LYS A 79 3.08 -19.79 -8.67
CA LYS A 79 3.31 -19.95 -10.11
C LYS A 79 3.73 -21.37 -10.46
N ARG A 80 4.71 -21.92 -9.73
CA ARG A 80 5.16 -23.32 -9.90
C ARG A 80 4.11 -24.35 -9.49
N SER A 81 3.17 -23.96 -8.65
CA SER A 81 2.02 -24.78 -8.25
C SER A 81 0.85 -24.70 -9.24
N PHE A 82 1.04 -24.03 -10.39
CA PHE A 82 0.06 -23.90 -11.47
C PHE A 82 -1.23 -23.17 -11.06
N ALA A 83 -1.12 -22.17 -10.19
CA ALA A 83 -2.21 -21.21 -9.99
C ALA A 83 -2.62 -20.61 -11.35
N ARG A 84 -3.92 -20.35 -11.53
CA ARG A 84 -4.44 -19.78 -12.78
C ARG A 84 -4.15 -18.30 -12.89
N SER A 85 -4.38 -17.56 -11.80
CA SER A 85 -4.01 -16.16 -11.67
C SER A 85 -3.53 -15.87 -10.25
N ILE A 86 -2.58 -14.95 -10.12
CA ILE A 86 -1.93 -14.56 -8.87
C ILE A 86 -2.13 -13.05 -8.67
N HIS A 87 -3.08 -12.70 -7.81
CA HIS A 87 -3.36 -11.32 -7.41
C HIS A 87 -2.62 -11.02 -6.11
N VAL A 88 -1.86 -9.92 -6.08
CA VAL A 88 -1.14 -9.50 -4.88
C VAL A 88 -1.83 -8.29 -4.28
N VAL A 89 -2.22 -8.40 -3.01
CA VAL A 89 -2.77 -7.30 -2.23
C VAL A 89 -1.66 -6.74 -1.36
N ILE A 90 -1.20 -5.54 -1.70
CA ILE A 90 -0.12 -4.80 -1.02
C ILE A 90 -0.71 -3.54 -0.38
N PRO A 91 -1.26 -3.62 0.85
CA PRO A 91 -1.89 -2.46 1.51
C PRO A 91 -0.98 -1.23 1.62
N TYR A 92 0.33 -1.41 1.75
CA TYR A 92 1.30 -0.32 1.79
C TYR A 92 2.49 -0.63 0.89
N TYR A 93 2.52 -0.02 -0.29
CA TYR A 93 3.54 -0.32 -1.29
C TYR A 93 4.96 0.08 -0.80
N PRO A 94 5.87 -0.88 -0.56
CA PRO A 94 7.20 -0.56 -0.05
C PRO A 94 8.04 0.19 -1.09
N TYR A 95 9.01 0.96 -0.61
CA TYR A 95 9.88 1.79 -1.47
C TYR A 95 9.18 2.83 -2.34
N ALA A 96 7.87 3.04 -2.18
CA ALA A 96 7.09 4.01 -2.96
C ALA A 96 7.66 5.43 -2.96
N ARG A 97 8.49 5.81 -1.98
CA ARG A 97 9.12 7.15 -1.93
C ARG A 97 10.33 7.31 -2.87
N GLN A 98 10.84 6.22 -3.45
CA GLN A 98 11.98 6.21 -4.37
C GLN A 98 11.48 5.98 -5.80
N ASP A 99 10.71 6.94 -6.32
CA ASP A 99 9.91 6.82 -7.55
C ASP A 99 10.39 7.72 -8.69
N ARG A 100 11.49 8.45 -8.50
CA ARG A 100 12.14 9.27 -9.53
C ARG A 100 13.63 9.40 -9.23
N VAL A 101 14.39 9.80 -10.24
CA VAL A 101 15.79 10.22 -10.08
C VAL A 101 15.78 11.68 -9.64
N ALA A 102 15.92 11.96 -8.34
CA ALA A 102 15.97 13.32 -7.82
C ALA A 102 17.39 13.91 -7.90
N SER A 103 18.41 13.05 -7.87
CA SER A 103 19.82 13.38 -8.04
C SER A 103 20.51 12.40 -8.99
N PRO A 104 21.57 12.78 -9.73
CA PRO A 104 22.27 11.88 -10.63
C PRO A 104 22.69 10.57 -9.96
N ARG A 105 22.43 9.44 -10.65
CA ARG A 105 22.76 8.07 -10.21
C ARG A 105 21.88 7.49 -9.08
N GLU A 106 20.79 8.15 -8.71
CA GLU A 106 19.80 7.55 -7.81
C GLU A 106 18.99 6.44 -8.51
N PRO A 107 18.60 5.37 -7.77
CA PRO A 107 17.71 4.35 -8.29
C PRO A 107 16.26 4.81 -8.29
N ILE A 108 15.46 4.21 -9.18
CA ILE A 108 13.99 4.25 -9.09
C ILE A 108 13.53 2.93 -8.46
N THR A 109 13.77 2.77 -7.16
CA THR A 109 13.54 1.49 -6.45
C THR A 109 12.07 1.08 -6.47
N ALA A 110 11.13 2.03 -6.45
CA ALA A 110 9.71 1.73 -6.62
C ALA A 110 9.41 1.03 -7.96
N LYS A 111 10.13 1.38 -9.03
CA LYS A 111 10.02 0.71 -10.34
C LYS A 111 10.71 -0.65 -10.34
N LEU A 112 11.87 -0.76 -9.68
CA LEU A 112 12.56 -2.04 -9.50
C LEU A 112 11.66 -3.05 -8.77
N MET A 113 11.02 -2.64 -7.67
CA MET A 113 10.09 -3.50 -6.92
C MET A 113 8.91 -3.95 -7.78
N ALA A 114 8.32 -3.06 -8.57
CA ALA A 114 7.22 -3.40 -9.47
C ALA A 114 7.63 -4.52 -10.45
N LYS A 115 8.84 -4.41 -11.03
CA LYS A 115 9.40 -5.42 -11.93
C LYS A 115 9.73 -6.74 -11.24
N LEU A 116 10.21 -6.72 -10.01
CA LEU A 116 10.45 -7.96 -9.26
C LEU A 116 9.14 -8.66 -8.88
N ILE A 117 8.10 -7.90 -8.52
CA ILE A 117 6.76 -8.46 -8.23
C ILE A 117 6.17 -9.13 -9.49
N GLU A 118 6.26 -8.46 -10.64
CA GLU A 118 5.86 -9.03 -11.95
C GLU A 118 6.63 -10.31 -12.24
N GLU A 119 7.96 -10.26 -12.18
CA GLU A 119 8.83 -11.38 -12.55
C GLU A 119 8.61 -12.60 -11.64
N ALA A 120 8.42 -12.36 -10.33
CA ALA A 120 8.11 -13.40 -9.36
C ALA A 120 6.78 -14.11 -9.66
N GLY A 121 5.88 -13.52 -10.45
CA GLY A 121 4.68 -14.18 -10.95
C GLY A 121 3.37 -13.50 -10.63
N ALA A 122 3.36 -12.25 -10.17
CA ALA A 122 2.10 -11.52 -10.01
C ALA A 122 1.46 -11.23 -11.38
N ASP A 123 0.16 -11.53 -11.51
CA ASP A 123 -0.65 -11.16 -12.67
C ASP A 123 -1.39 -9.83 -12.47
N HIS A 124 -1.61 -9.46 -11.20
CA HIS A 124 -2.35 -8.25 -10.84
C HIS A 124 -1.92 -7.75 -9.46
N VAL A 125 -2.00 -6.44 -9.24
CA VAL A 125 -1.70 -5.82 -7.94
C VAL A 125 -2.87 -4.96 -7.47
N ILE A 126 -3.22 -5.09 -6.20
CA ILE A 126 -4.18 -4.26 -5.49
C ILE A 126 -3.41 -3.56 -4.37
N THR A 127 -3.38 -2.24 -4.37
CA THR A 127 -2.65 -1.44 -3.39
C THR A 127 -3.51 -0.29 -2.88
N MET A 128 -3.14 0.30 -1.74
CA MET A 128 -3.82 1.45 -1.17
C MET A 128 -2.87 2.64 -1.07
N GLN A 129 -3.31 3.81 -1.55
CA GLN A 129 -2.66 5.11 -1.38
C GLN A 129 -1.15 5.09 -1.67
N ILE A 130 -0.78 4.75 -2.91
CA ILE A 130 0.61 4.80 -3.36
C ILE A 130 1.14 6.24 -3.28
N HIS A 131 2.43 6.38 -2.98
CA HIS A 131 3.04 7.69 -2.73
C HIS A 131 2.86 8.69 -3.88
N SER A 132 3.03 8.22 -5.12
CA SER A 132 2.72 8.99 -6.32
C SER A 132 1.83 8.17 -7.26
N GLU A 133 0.75 8.77 -7.74
CA GLU A 133 -0.24 8.11 -8.62
C GLU A 133 0.41 7.57 -9.92
N GLN A 134 1.52 8.17 -10.36
CA GLN A 134 2.30 7.76 -11.53
C GLN A 134 2.92 6.36 -11.42
N GLN A 135 3.10 5.84 -10.20
CA GLN A 135 3.70 4.51 -9.97
C GLN A 135 2.82 3.38 -10.50
N GLN A 136 1.53 3.63 -10.77
CA GLN A 136 0.69 2.72 -11.54
C GLN A 136 1.31 2.35 -12.89
N GLY A 137 2.01 3.30 -13.53
CA GLY A 137 2.71 3.07 -14.80
C GLY A 137 4.05 2.35 -14.68
N PHE A 138 4.49 1.99 -13.47
CA PHE A 138 5.67 1.13 -13.31
C PHE A 138 5.34 -0.34 -13.55
N PHE A 139 4.08 -0.71 -13.38
CA PHE A 139 3.60 -2.05 -13.65
C PHE A 139 3.31 -2.24 -15.15
N GLY A 140 3.62 -3.43 -15.67
CA GLY A 140 3.33 -3.85 -17.04
C GLY A 140 1.85 -4.14 -17.30
N PHE A 141 1.05 -4.25 -16.24
CA PHE A 141 -0.40 -4.46 -16.27
C PHE A 141 -1.13 -3.37 -15.46
N PRO A 142 -2.43 -3.13 -15.72
CA PRO A 142 -3.25 -2.26 -14.87
C PRO A 142 -3.29 -2.76 -13.43
N ILE A 143 -3.22 -1.85 -12.46
CA ILE A 143 -3.33 -2.18 -11.03
C ILE A 143 -4.56 -1.52 -10.42
N ASP A 144 -5.11 -2.13 -9.37
CA ASP A 144 -6.16 -1.49 -8.57
C ASP A 144 -5.53 -0.62 -7.48
N HIS A 145 -5.63 0.70 -7.65
CA HIS A 145 -5.17 1.67 -6.67
C HIS A 145 -6.35 2.22 -5.85
N LEU A 146 -6.50 1.71 -4.63
CA LEU A 146 -7.54 2.10 -3.69
C LEU A 146 -7.16 3.38 -2.92
N ASN A 147 -8.16 4.16 -2.52
CA ASN A 147 -7.98 5.31 -1.64
C ASN A 147 -8.91 5.27 -0.43
N ALA A 148 -8.43 5.75 0.72
CA ALA A 148 -9.19 5.78 1.96
C ALA A 148 -9.97 7.09 2.18
N ARG A 149 -9.87 8.06 1.26
CA ARG A 149 -10.43 9.42 1.41
C ARG A 149 -11.92 9.43 1.76
N LYS A 150 -12.75 8.62 1.10
CA LYS A 150 -14.20 8.55 1.40
C LYS A 150 -14.47 8.00 2.80
N LEU A 151 -13.64 7.07 3.28
CA LEU A 151 -13.75 6.51 4.63
C LEU A 151 -13.40 7.56 5.69
N PHE A 152 -12.30 8.30 5.49
CA PHE A 152 -11.93 9.41 6.37
C PHE A 152 -12.95 10.53 6.37
N ALA A 153 -13.48 10.92 5.20
CA ALA A 153 -14.52 11.94 5.10
C ALA A 153 -15.75 11.55 5.94
N LYS A 154 -16.23 10.31 5.80
CA LYS A 154 -17.35 9.78 6.60
C LYS A 154 -17.04 9.80 8.10
N TYR A 155 -15.82 9.42 8.49
CA TYR A 155 -15.39 9.44 9.89
C TYR A 155 -15.47 10.85 10.50
N PHE A 156 -14.94 11.87 9.81
CA PHE A 156 -14.95 13.25 10.31
C PHE A 156 -16.34 13.90 10.25
N GLN A 157 -17.15 13.61 9.23
CA GLN A 157 -18.54 14.04 9.16
C GLN A 157 -19.35 13.55 10.38
N ASN A 158 -19.16 12.28 10.76
CA ASN A 158 -19.86 11.69 11.90
C ASN A 158 -19.48 12.32 13.24
N LYS A 159 -18.29 12.93 13.35
CA LYS A 159 -17.87 13.65 14.56
C LYS A 159 -18.53 15.01 14.72
N LYS A 160 -19.13 15.59 13.67
CA LYS A 160 -19.79 16.91 13.70
C LYS A 160 -18.91 18.02 14.29
N ILE A 161 -17.62 18.02 13.96
CA ILE A 161 -16.67 19.02 14.43
C ILE A 161 -17.00 20.37 13.76
N LYS A 162 -17.13 21.43 14.55
CA LYS A 162 -17.40 22.78 14.05
C LYS A 162 -16.12 23.46 13.55
N ASP A 163 -16.27 24.43 12.66
CA ASP A 163 -15.18 25.33 12.21
C ASP A 163 -13.92 24.56 11.78
N LEU A 164 -14.12 23.57 10.90
CA LEU A 164 -13.10 22.63 10.48
C LEU A 164 -12.29 23.17 9.30
N VAL A 165 -10.99 22.89 9.31
CA VAL A 165 -10.08 23.14 8.19
C VAL A 165 -9.20 21.91 7.97
N VAL A 166 -9.02 21.49 6.72
CA VAL A 166 -8.06 20.43 6.39
C VAL A 166 -6.71 21.09 6.13
N VAL A 167 -5.66 20.57 6.74
CA VAL A 167 -4.30 21.11 6.67
C VAL A 167 -3.41 20.09 5.97
N ALA A 168 -2.82 20.50 4.84
CA ALA A 168 -1.76 19.74 4.19
C ALA A 168 -0.43 20.04 4.89
N PRO A 169 0.32 19.02 5.34
CA PRO A 169 1.60 19.21 6.04
C PRO A 169 2.74 19.63 5.11
N ASP A 170 2.56 19.53 3.79
CA ASP A 170 3.45 20.09 2.78
C ASP A 170 2.75 20.25 1.42
N ALA A 171 3.49 20.80 0.46
CA ALA A 171 3.03 21.00 -0.91
C ALA A 171 2.74 19.67 -1.65
N GLY A 172 3.39 18.56 -1.28
CA GLY A 172 3.16 17.24 -1.87
C GLY A 172 1.80 16.66 -1.47
N ALA A 173 1.44 16.81 -0.20
CA ALA A 173 0.15 16.38 0.35
C ALA A 173 -1.02 17.29 -0.04
N ALA A 174 -0.76 18.51 -0.53
CA ALA A 174 -1.78 19.53 -0.80
C ALA A 174 -2.91 19.04 -1.72
N LYS A 175 -2.58 18.26 -2.76
CA LYS A 175 -3.57 17.69 -3.70
C LYS A 175 -4.53 16.73 -2.98
N ASP A 176 -4.02 15.88 -2.09
CA ASP A 176 -4.84 14.87 -1.43
C ASP A 176 -5.65 15.47 -0.27
N ALA A 177 -5.06 16.42 0.46
CA ALA A 177 -5.77 17.26 1.43
C ALA A 177 -6.92 18.05 0.80
N ASP A 178 -6.73 18.64 -0.39
CA ASP A 178 -7.79 19.39 -1.10
C ASP A 178 -8.96 18.45 -1.48
N ARG A 179 -8.63 17.25 -1.95
CA ARG A 179 -9.65 16.23 -2.25
C ARG A 179 -10.45 15.84 -1.00
N LEU A 180 -9.82 15.71 0.17
CA LEU A 180 -10.54 15.48 1.42
C LEU A 180 -11.39 16.69 1.83
N ALA A 181 -10.83 17.90 1.74
CA ALA A 181 -11.53 19.15 2.07
C ALA A 181 -12.82 19.31 1.24
N ARG A 182 -12.77 19.01 -0.06
CA ARG A 182 -13.94 19.00 -0.95
C ARG A 182 -15.01 17.99 -0.54
N LEU A 183 -14.62 16.78 -0.11
CA LEU A 183 -15.55 15.77 0.39
C LEU A 183 -16.23 16.19 1.70
N LEU A 184 -15.53 16.98 2.52
CA LEU A 184 -16.03 17.52 3.78
C LEU A 184 -16.80 18.84 3.62
N GLY A 185 -16.66 19.52 2.48
CA GLY A 185 -17.24 20.84 2.24
C GLY A 185 -16.56 21.96 3.04
N VAL A 186 -15.25 21.84 3.29
CA VAL A 186 -14.49 22.79 4.14
C VAL A 186 -13.28 23.36 3.39
N THR A 187 -12.67 24.40 3.97
CA THR A 187 -11.47 25.03 3.41
C THR A 187 -10.21 24.20 3.67
N ILE A 188 -9.18 24.42 2.84
CA ILE A 188 -7.84 23.88 3.00
C ILE A 188 -6.86 24.96 3.49
N ALA A 189 -5.88 24.55 4.30
CA ALA A 189 -4.64 25.28 4.53
C ALA A 189 -3.44 24.41 4.15
N VAL A 190 -2.34 25.02 3.69
CA VAL A 190 -1.14 24.31 3.25
C VAL A 190 0.07 24.85 3.99
N MET A 191 0.81 23.96 4.64
CA MET A 191 2.08 24.28 5.26
C MET A 191 3.18 24.27 4.21
N SER A 192 4.02 25.31 4.21
CA SER A 192 5.29 25.28 3.51
C SER A 192 6.36 24.88 4.51
N LYS A 193 7.13 23.85 4.17
CA LYS A 193 8.27 23.40 4.96
C LYS A 193 9.51 23.29 4.07
N MET A 194 10.64 23.76 4.57
CA MET A 194 11.94 23.52 3.95
C MET A 194 12.62 22.33 4.65
N ARG A 195 13.31 21.50 3.87
CA ARG A 195 14.16 20.41 4.37
C ARG A 195 15.62 20.74 4.07
N PRO A 196 16.36 21.40 4.97
CA PRO A 196 17.77 21.71 4.77
C PRO A 196 18.69 20.48 4.85
N GLY A 197 18.19 19.31 5.25
CA GLY A 197 18.93 18.04 5.25
C GLY A 197 18.04 16.83 5.50
N PHE A 198 18.61 15.63 5.42
CA PHE A 198 17.91 14.38 5.75
C PHE A 198 17.37 14.44 7.19
N ASN A 199 16.07 14.21 7.37
CA ASN A 199 15.34 14.24 8.64
C ASN A 199 15.27 15.59 9.39
N LYS A 200 15.65 16.72 8.77
CA LYS A 200 15.42 18.07 9.33
C LYS A 200 14.32 18.78 8.55
N ALA A 201 13.25 19.18 9.22
CA ALA A 201 12.15 19.93 8.62
C ALA A 201 11.87 21.18 9.45
N GLU A 202 11.88 22.34 8.81
CA GLU A 202 11.49 23.61 9.41
C GLU A 202 10.23 24.13 8.69
N ILE A 203 9.22 24.53 9.46
CA ILE A 203 8.00 25.13 8.93
C ILE A 203 8.31 26.58 8.61
N THR A 204 8.19 26.97 7.34
CA THR A 204 8.57 28.30 6.87
C THR A 204 7.38 29.22 6.72
N SER A 205 6.20 28.70 6.35
CA SER A 205 4.98 29.51 6.23
C SER A 205 3.71 28.66 6.20
N LEU A 206 2.56 29.28 6.42
CA LEU A 206 1.24 28.67 6.30
C LEU A 206 0.39 29.51 5.35
N VAL A 207 -0.21 28.87 4.35
CA VAL A 207 -1.17 29.50 3.43
C VAL A 207 -2.58 29.00 3.78
N GLY A 208 -3.49 29.92 4.06
CA GLY A 208 -4.86 29.63 4.49
C GLY A 208 -5.13 30.07 5.94
N ASP A 209 -6.41 30.20 6.29
CA ASP A 209 -6.83 30.64 7.62
C ASP A 209 -7.20 29.45 8.51
N VAL A 210 -6.43 29.29 9.59
CA VAL A 210 -6.61 28.26 10.62
C VAL A 210 -6.92 28.85 12.00
N LYS A 211 -6.96 30.18 12.13
CA LYS A 211 -7.07 30.82 13.45
C LYS A 211 -8.43 30.54 14.06
N GLY A 212 -8.44 29.92 15.24
CA GLY A 212 -9.68 29.55 15.94
C GLY A 212 -10.44 28.37 15.31
N LYS A 213 -9.83 27.64 14.36
CA LYS A 213 -10.43 26.49 13.69
C LYS A 213 -9.91 25.17 14.24
N ASN A 214 -10.69 24.10 14.01
CA ASN A 214 -10.26 22.73 14.26
C ASN A 214 -9.51 22.20 13.03
N CYS A 215 -8.26 21.78 13.22
CA CYS A 215 -7.39 21.35 12.13
C CYS A 215 -7.38 19.83 11.97
N ILE A 216 -7.64 19.34 10.76
CA ILE A 216 -7.34 17.96 10.35
C ILE A 216 -6.05 17.99 9.54
N ILE A 217 -4.97 17.45 10.07
CA ILE A 217 -3.76 17.23 9.27
C ILE A 217 -3.99 15.96 8.44
N PHE A 218 -3.81 16.04 7.12
CA PHE A 218 -4.04 14.93 6.21
C PHE A 218 -2.85 14.75 5.25
N ASP A 219 -2.33 13.52 5.19
CA ASP A 219 -1.21 13.04 4.37
C ASP A 219 -1.53 11.60 3.93
#